data_AF-A0A4U9V8J3-F1
#
_entry.id   AF-A0A4U9V8J3-F1
#
_cell.length_a   1.000
_cell.length_b   1.000
_cell.length_c   1.000
_cell.angle_alpha   90.00
_cell.angle_beta   90.00
_cell.angle_gamma   90.00
#
_symmetry.space_group_name_H-M   'P 1'
#
loop_
_entity.id
_entity.type
_entity.pdbx_description
1 polymer ?
#
loop_
_entity_poly.entity_id
_entity_poly.type
_entity_poly.pdbx_seq_one_letter_code
_entity_poly.pdbx_strand_id
1 'polypeptide(L)' 'MSLISMSGAWLSFSDAPLLDNTEIHIEDNERVCLVGATGR' A
#
# COMPACT_ATOMS: atom_id res chain seq x y z
N MET A 1 15.18 9.62 -3.79
CA MET A 1 14.44 9.53 -5.06
C MET A 1 13.72 8.21 -4.95
N SER A 2 12.38 8.21 -4.88
CA SER A 2 11.69 7.00 -4.48
C SER A 2 11.84 5.91 -5.56
N LEU A 3 12.12 4.69 -5.10
CA LEU A 3 12.16 3.49 -5.92
C LEU A 3 10.73 3.05 -6.27
N ILE A 4 9.82 3.19 -5.31
CA ILE A 4 8.39 2.95 -5.48
C ILE A 4 7.63 4.15 -4.90
N SER A 5 6.63 4.63 -5.63
CA SER A 5 5.67 5.61 -5.12
C SER A 5 4.26 5.21 -5.56
N MET A 6 3.35 5.13 -4.61
CA MET A 6 1.92 4.99 -4.84
C MET A 6 1.22 6.11 -4.09
N SER A 7 0.38 6.84 -4.80
CA SER A 7 -0.41 7.95 -4.25
C SER A 7 -1.88 7.76 -4.54
N GLY A 8 -2.73 7.94 -3.52
CA GLY A 8 -4.17 7.76 -3.59
C GLY A 8 -4.57 6.34 -4.00
N ALA A 9 -3.78 5.33 -3.63
CA ALA A 9 -4.03 3.95 -4.08
C ALA A 9 -5.35 3.43 -3.49
N TRP A 10 -6.22 2.95 -4.38
CA TRP A 10 -7.50 2.34 -4.03
C TRP A 10 -7.57 0.93 -4.62
N LEU A 11 -7.97 -0.03 -3.79
CA LEU A 11 -8.20 -1.42 -4.20
C LEU A 11 -9.41 -1.94 -3.43
N SER A 12 -10.37 -2.55 -4.11
CA SER A 12 -11.55 -3.12 -3.48
C SER A 12 -12.05 -4.33 -4.26
N PHE A 13 -12.62 -5.30 -3.53
CA PHE A 13 -13.49 -6.31 -4.11
C PHE A 13 -14.91 -5.99 -3.65
N SER A 14 -15.79 -5.64 -4.61
CA SER A 14 -17.14 -5.13 -4.32
C SER A 14 -17.10 -3.81 -3.54
N ASP A 15 -17.72 -3.78 -2.37
CA ASP A 15 -18.01 -2.62 -1.53
C ASP A 15 -17.10 -2.54 -0.30
N ALA A 16 -16.19 -3.51 -0.13
CA ALA A 16 -15.20 -3.52 0.93
C ALA A 16 -13.82 -3.09 0.38
N PRO A 17 -13.31 -1.88 0.70
CA PRO A 17 -11.99 -1.44 0.26
C PRO A 17 -10.90 -2.20 1.02
N LEU A 18 -9.97 -2.80 0.27
CA LEU A 18 -8.72 -3.38 0.77
C LEU A 18 -7.64 -2.31 0.97
N LEU A 19 -7.61 -1.33 0.06
CA LEU A 19 -6.80 -0.11 0.17
C LEU A 19 -7.76 1.07 -0.04
N ASP A 20 -7.75 2.01 0.89
CA ASP A 20 -8.53 3.26 0.84
C ASP A 20 -7.55 4.42 0.96
N ASN A 21 -7.41 5.19 -0.12
CA ASN A 21 -6.50 6.35 -0.23
C ASN A 21 -5.10 6.08 0.35
N THR A 22 -4.52 4.93 0.02
CA THR A 22 -3.25 4.50 0.60
C THR A 22 -2.08 5.19 -0.09
N GLU A 23 -1.15 5.70 0.72
CA GLU A 23 0.11 6.32 0.31
C GLU A 23 1.28 5.40 0.66
N ILE A 24 2.12 5.08 -0.32
CA ILE A 24 3.36 4.31 -0.10
C ILE A 24 4.50 4.99 -0.83
N HIS A 25 5.57 5.26 -0.07
CA HIS A 25 6.84 5.73 -0.60
C HIS A 25 7.93 4.80 -0.09
N ILE A 26 8.70 4.21 -1.00
CA ILE A 26 9.84 3.36 -0.67
C ILE A 26 11.05 3.94 -1.40
N GLU A 27 12.08 4.29 -0.65
CA GLU A 27 13.32 4.84 -1.18
C GLU A 27 14.31 3.75 -1.61
N ASP A 28 15.31 4.13 -2.38
CA ASP A 28 16.39 3.21 -2.77
C ASP A 28 17.11 2.65 -1.52
N ASN A 29 17.36 1.34 -1.52
CA ASN A 29 17.91 0.56 -0.40
C ASN A 29 17.06 0.51 0.87
N GLU A 30 15.84 1.06 0.87
CA GLU A 30 14.93 0.94 2.00
C GLU A 30 14.42 -0.50 2.14
N ARG A 31 14.52 -1.04 3.37
CA ARG A 31 14.04 -2.39 3.69
C ARG A 31 12.69 -2.28 4.39
N VAL A 32 11.63 -2.56 3.65
CA VAL A 32 10.25 -2.47 4.14
C VAL A 32 9.68 -3.87 4.36
N CYS A 33 8.89 -4.02 5.44
CA CYS A 33 8.07 -5.20 5.69
C CYS A 33 6.62 -4.75 5.85
N LEU A 34 5.73 -5.31 5.03
CA LEU A 34 4.30 -5.08 5.16
C LEU A 34 3.69 -6.14 6.07
N VAL A 35 3.00 -5.69 7.11
CA VAL A 35 2.33 -6.55 8.09
C VAL A 35 0.87 -6.15 8.21
N GLY A 36 0.02 -7.13 8.51
CA GLY A 36 -1.41 -6.92 8.69
C GLY A 36 -2.08 -8.18 9.21
N ALA A 37 -3.32 -8.05 9.66
CA ALA A 37 -4.16 -9.20 9.94
C ALA A 37 -4.56 -9.88 8.63
N THR A 38 -4.73 -11.20 8.65
CA THR A 38 -5.28 -11.94 7.50
C THR A 38 -6.63 -11.34 7.13
N GLY A 39 -6.80 -10.98 5.85
CA GLY A 39 -8.06 -10.46 5.32
C GLY A 39 -9.20 -11.44 5.58
N ARG A 40 -10.28 -10.94 6.17
CA ARG A 40 -11.53 -11.67 6.36
C ARG A 40 -12.53 -11.30 5.28
#